data_AF-A0AAV0MBC9-F1
#
_entry.id   AF-A0AAV0MBC9-F1
#
_cell.length_a   1.000
_cell.length_b   1.000
_cell.length_c   1.000
_cell.angle_alpha   90.00
_cell.angle_beta   90.00
_cell.angle_gamma   90.00
#
_symmetry.space_group_name_H-M   'P 1'
#
loop_
_entity.id
_entity.type
_entity.pdbx_description
1 polymer ?
#
loop_
_entity_poly.entity_id
_entity_poly.type
_entity_poly.pdbx_seq_one_letter_code
_entity_poly.pdbx_strand_id
1 'polypeptide(L)'
;MHLDRPPAFLRENLHRIHVLVMNTAYHWTRQKLIRNRWVMHVGGVRKTNETLRTLGEAKNFTIHSVVGWVNSQLQENPQLQAFYRSISPRHFSGGDWNTGGSCDNTTPRYVGKEVVEAVSSDHVSRSAVRGTGVKLLDITSLSSVRDEGHISRYTLTAKPGVQDCLHWCLPGVPDTWNEILVAQIK
;
A
#
# COMPACT_ATOMS: atom_id res chain seq x y z
N MET A 1 -10.70 -14.46 1.97
CA MET A 1 -9.65 -13.62 2.57
C MET A 1 -9.66 -13.82 4.08
N HIS A 2 -8.53 -14.22 4.64
CA HIS A 2 -8.35 -14.22 6.09
C HIS A 2 -7.78 -12.87 6.48
N LEU A 3 -8.41 -12.19 7.45
CA LEU A 3 -7.97 -10.88 7.90
C LEU A 3 -6.93 -10.99 9.02
N ASP A 4 -6.87 -12.13 9.69
CA ASP A 4 -6.10 -12.38 10.91
C ASP A 4 -4.74 -13.04 10.67
N ARG A 5 -4.39 -13.32 9.41
CA ARG A 5 -3.16 -14.03 9.06
C ARG A 5 -2.72 -13.74 7.62
N PRO A 6 -1.41 -13.85 7.34
CA PRO A 6 -0.91 -13.70 5.98
C PRO A 6 -1.38 -14.83 5.05
N PRO A 7 -1.27 -14.62 3.72
CA PRO A 7 -1.57 -15.65 2.75
C PRO A 7 -0.72 -16.91 2.97
N ALA A 8 -1.29 -18.07 2.60
CA ALA A 8 -0.64 -19.37 2.76
C ALA A 8 0.78 -19.40 2.17
N PHE A 9 0.96 -18.84 0.97
CA PHE A 9 2.26 -18.69 0.31
C PHE A 9 3.33 -18.11 1.24
N LEU A 10 3.02 -17.00 1.92
CA LEU A 10 4.01 -16.36 2.80
C LEU A 10 4.34 -17.23 4.01
N ARG A 11 3.34 -17.88 4.62
CA ARG A 11 3.54 -18.78 5.77
C ARG A 11 4.38 -20.01 5.39
N GLU A 12 4.17 -20.54 4.21
CA GLU A 12 4.85 -21.76 3.73
C GLU A 12 6.27 -21.49 3.21
N ASN A 13 6.55 -20.27 2.74
CA ASN A 13 7.80 -19.94 2.05
C ASN A 13 8.67 -18.91 2.77
N LEU A 14 8.32 -18.47 3.98
CA LEU A 14 9.06 -17.42 4.69
C LEU A 14 10.56 -17.76 4.83
N HIS A 15 10.88 -19.02 5.11
CA HIS A 15 12.25 -19.54 5.23
C HIS A 15 13.12 -19.36 3.98
N ARG A 16 12.52 -19.04 2.82
CA ARG A 16 13.21 -18.82 1.54
C ARG A 16 13.36 -17.33 1.20
N ILE A 17 12.82 -16.45 2.04
CA ILE A 17 12.74 -15.01 1.77
C ILE A 17 13.74 -14.29 2.68
N HIS A 18 14.71 -13.59 2.07
CA HIS A 18 15.65 -12.74 2.81
C HIS A 18 15.11 -11.33 3.03
N VAL A 19 14.37 -10.80 2.05
CA VAL A 19 13.76 -9.46 2.12
C VAL A 19 12.29 -9.57 1.80
N LEU A 20 11.43 -9.17 2.74
CA LEU A 20 9.98 -9.17 2.60
C LEU A 20 9.47 -7.73 2.60
N VAL A 21 8.83 -7.29 1.53
CA VAL A 21 8.15 -5.97 1.46
C VAL A 21 6.65 -6.20 1.31
N MET A 22 5.88 -5.77 2.31
CA MET A 22 4.42 -5.89 2.35
C MET A 22 3.76 -4.54 2.12
N ASN A 23 2.58 -4.52 1.49
CA ASN A 23 1.78 -3.31 1.36
C ASN A 23 0.28 -3.63 1.15
N THR A 24 -0.58 -2.64 1.37
CA THR A 24 -1.96 -2.64 0.85
C THR A 24 -2.50 -1.22 0.77
N ALA A 25 -3.46 -0.94 -0.12
CA ALA A 25 -3.92 0.43 -0.38
C ALA A 25 -5.40 0.51 -0.78
N TYR A 26 -5.70 0.94 -2.01
CA TYR A 26 -7.03 1.38 -2.45
C TYR A 26 -8.00 0.24 -2.83
N HIS A 27 -7.61 -1.03 -2.69
CA HIS A 27 -8.48 -2.17 -3.01
C HIS A 27 -9.49 -2.52 -1.90
N TRP A 28 -9.39 -1.90 -0.72
CA TRP A 28 -10.33 -2.06 0.39
C TRP A 28 -11.61 -1.24 0.16
N THR A 29 -12.35 -1.55 -0.91
CA THR A 29 -13.61 -0.89 -1.26
C THR A 29 -14.73 -1.89 -1.39
N ARG A 30 -15.96 -1.45 -1.08
CA ARG A 30 -17.17 -2.27 -1.19
C ARG A 30 -17.35 -2.81 -2.61
N GLN A 31 -17.08 -1.96 -3.61
CA GLN A 31 -17.22 -2.33 -5.02
C GLN A 31 -16.26 -3.46 -5.41
N LYS A 32 -14.99 -3.41 -4.98
CA LYS A 32 -14.01 -4.48 -5.23
C LYS A 32 -14.36 -5.77 -4.48
N LEU A 33 -14.79 -5.66 -3.23
CA LEU A 33 -15.23 -6.82 -2.44
C LEU A 33 -16.36 -7.58 -3.12
N ILE A 34 -17.41 -6.86 -3.53
CA ILE A 34 -18.59 -7.44 -4.20
C ILE A 34 -18.19 -8.04 -5.54
N ARG A 35 -17.47 -7.28 -6.38
CA ARG A 35 -17.08 -7.72 -7.73
C ARG A 35 -16.21 -8.97 -7.69
N ASN A 36 -15.29 -9.06 -6.74
CA ASN A 36 -14.40 -10.19 -6.59
C ASN A 36 -15.01 -11.33 -5.75
N ARG A 37 -16.26 -11.18 -5.28
CA ARG A 37 -16.94 -12.14 -4.39
C ARG A 37 -16.11 -12.54 -3.19
N TRP A 38 -15.36 -11.58 -2.63
CA TRP A 38 -14.48 -11.84 -1.51
C TRP A 38 -15.25 -12.08 -0.22
N VAL A 39 -14.95 -13.19 0.44
CA VAL A 39 -15.49 -13.55 1.75
C VAL A 39 -14.40 -13.38 2.81
N MET A 40 -14.72 -12.63 3.86
CA MET A 40 -13.80 -12.36 4.96
C MET A 40 -13.94 -13.39 6.07
N HIS A 41 -12.81 -13.76 6.67
CA HIS A 41 -12.73 -14.73 7.76
C HIS A 41 -11.81 -14.20 8.87
N VAL A 42 -12.15 -14.51 10.12
CA VAL A 42 -11.33 -14.28 11.31
C VAL A 42 -11.43 -15.52 12.19
N GLY A 43 -10.31 -16.10 12.61
CA GLY A 43 -10.29 -17.36 13.36
C GLY A 43 -10.90 -18.53 12.59
N GLY A 44 -10.85 -18.49 11.25
CA GLY A 44 -11.53 -19.47 10.38
C GLY A 44 -13.04 -19.27 10.24
N VAL A 45 -13.66 -18.39 11.03
CA VAL A 45 -15.10 -18.13 10.97
C VAL A 45 -15.41 -17.06 9.93
N ARG A 46 -16.37 -17.36 9.04
CA ARG A 46 -16.87 -16.40 8.05
C ARG A 46 -17.51 -15.21 8.74
N LYS A 47 -17.15 -14.00 8.30
CA LYS A 47 -17.80 -12.76 8.73
C LYS A 47 -18.81 -12.29 7.66
N THR A 48 -19.99 -11.89 8.11
CA THR A 48 -21.13 -11.45 7.27
C THR A 48 -21.16 -9.92 7.12
N ASN A 49 -22.19 -9.40 6.43
CA ASN A 49 -22.28 -8.03 5.91
C ASN A 49 -22.02 -6.87 6.89
N GLU A 50 -22.00 -7.07 8.20
CA GLU A 50 -21.56 -6.04 9.16
C GLU A 50 -20.12 -5.59 8.91
N THR A 51 -19.25 -6.47 8.41
CA THR A 51 -17.87 -6.13 8.02
C THR A 51 -17.78 -5.19 6.80
N LEU A 52 -18.86 -5.08 6.00
CA LEU A 52 -18.91 -4.09 4.91
C LEU A 52 -19.05 -2.65 5.44
N ARG A 53 -19.58 -2.46 6.65
CA ARG A 53 -19.72 -1.13 7.28
C ARG A 53 -18.38 -0.60 7.79
N THR A 54 -17.36 -1.45 7.87
CA THR A 54 -16.10 -1.14 8.55
C THR A 54 -14.86 -1.60 7.75
N LEU A 55 -14.87 -1.45 6.42
CA LEU A 55 -13.73 -1.82 5.56
C LEU A 55 -12.40 -1.19 5.98
N GLY A 56 -12.43 0.04 6.51
CA GLY A 56 -11.25 0.69 7.08
C GLY A 56 -10.72 -0.03 8.33
N GLU A 57 -11.61 -0.50 9.21
CA GLU A 57 -11.24 -1.29 10.38
C GLU A 57 -10.75 -2.69 9.99
N ALA A 58 -11.41 -3.33 9.02
CA ALA A 58 -10.97 -4.62 8.48
C ALA A 58 -9.57 -4.52 7.86
N LYS A 59 -9.30 -3.43 7.11
CA LYS A 59 -7.96 -3.12 6.60
C LYS A 59 -6.98 -2.95 7.76
N ASN A 60 -7.31 -2.10 8.74
CA ASN A 60 -6.45 -1.80 9.88
C ASN A 60 -6.10 -3.08 10.67
N PHE A 61 -7.12 -3.87 11.03
CA PHE A 61 -6.97 -5.16 11.68
C PHE A 61 -6.05 -6.08 10.88
N THR A 62 -6.25 -6.18 9.55
CA THR A 62 -5.41 -7.03 8.70
C THR A 62 -3.96 -6.61 8.69
N ILE A 63 -3.68 -5.31 8.63
CA ILE A 63 -2.32 -4.79 8.65
C ILE A 63 -1.64 -5.12 9.98
N HIS A 64 -2.31 -4.85 11.10
CA HIS A 64 -1.78 -5.16 12.44
C HIS A 64 -1.57 -6.66 12.65
N SER A 65 -2.54 -7.51 12.24
CA SER A 65 -2.41 -8.97 12.38
C SER A 65 -1.26 -9.54 11.56
N VAL A 66 -1.11 -9.09 10.30
CA VAL A 66 -0.03 -9.58 9.44
C VAL A 66 1.34 -9.08 9.91
N VAL A 67 1.46 -7.80 10.31
CA VAL A 67 2.71 -7.25 10.86
C VAL A 67 3.06 -7.95 12.17
N GLY A 68 2.10 -8.17 13.07
CA GLY A 68 2.30 -8.89 14.31
C GLY A 68 2.76 -10.33 14.08
N TRP A 69 2.18 -11.02 13.09
CA TRP A 69 2.66 -12.34 12.69
C TRP A 69 4.09 -12.30 12.17
N VAL A 70 4.42 -11.41 11.22
CA VAL A 70 5.80 -11.33 10.69
C VAL A 70 6.79 -11.01 11.81
N ASN A 71 6.43 -10.11 12.72
CA ASN A 71 7.28 -9.76 13.86
C ASN A 71 7.60 -10.98 14.75
N SER A 72 6.65 -11.88 14.99
CA SER A 72 6.92 -13.10 15.77
C SER A 72 7.87 -14.05 15.04
N GLN A 73 7.92 -14.01 13.71
CA GLN A 73 8.82 -14.85 12.91
C GLN A 73 10.25 -14.32 12.85
N LEU A 74 10.50 -13.04 13.14
CA LEU A 74 11.84 -12.44 13.04
C LEU A 74 12.85 -13.05 14.01
N GLN A 75 12.41 -13.56 15.16
CA GLN A 75 13.29 -14.22 16.13
C GLN A 75 13.83 -15.56 15.61
N GLU A 76 13.00 -16.31 14.89
CA GLU A 76 13.35 -17.61 14.32
C GLU A 76 14.05 -17.47 12.96
N ASN A 77 14.00 -16.29 12.35
CA ASN A 77 14.53 -16.00 11.01
C ASN A 77 15.44 -14.76 11.05
N PRO A 78 16.64 -14.83 11.68
CA PRO A 78 17.49 -13.66 11.90
C PRO A 78 18.02 -13.00 10.62
N GLN A 79 17.99 -13.71 9.48
CA GLN A 79 18.38 -13.17 8.18
C GLN A 79 17.23 -12.46 7.45
N LEU A 80 15.99 -12.59 7.93
CA LEU A 80 14.82 -11.97 7.32
C LEU A 80 14.78 -10.48 7.66
N GLN A 81 14.77 -9.64 6.62
CA GLN A 81 14.52 -8.21 6.73
C GLN A 81 13.11 -7.91 6.23
N ALA A 82 12.24 -7.48 7.13
CA ALA A 82 10.84 -7.20 6.82
C ALA A 82 10.55 -5.70 6.78
N PHE A 83 9.81 -5.28 5.77
CA PHE A 83 9.35 -3.93 5.55
C PHE A 83 7.84 -3.91 5.33
N TYR A 84 7.17 -2.91 5.89
CA TYR A 84 5.83 -2.53 5.48
C TYR A 84 5.93 -1.20 4.72
N ARG A 85 5.57 -1.21 3.44
CA ARG A 85 5.54 0.00 2.62
C ARG A 85 4.26 0.77 2.88
N SER A 86 4.40 2.05 3.22
CA SER A 86 3.27 2.94 3.41
C SER A 86 2.45 3.14 2.12
N ILE A 87 1.28 3.77 2.26
CA ILE A 87 0.35 3.99 1.15
C ILE A 87 0.99 4.82 0.04
N SER A 88 0.88 4.33 -1.20
CA SER A 88 1.16 5.15 -2.38
C SER A 88 0.00 6.13 -2.57
N PRO A 89 0.24 7.43 -2.72
CA PRO A 89 -0.82 8.41 -2.96
C PRO A 89 -1.43 8.24 -4.36
N ARG A 90 -2.57 8.92 -4.55
CA ARG A 90 -3.28 9.09 -5.82
C ARG A 90 -3.54 10.58 -6.03
N HIS A 91 -3.37 11.08 -7.25
CA HIS A 91 -3.53 12.51 -7.54
C HIS A 91 -4.62 12.74 -8.58
N PHE A 92 -5.88 12.92 -8.14
CA PHE A 92 -6.94 13.32 -9.07
C PHE A 92 -7.21 14.83 -8.98
N SER A 93 -7.38 15.45 -10.13
CA SER A 93 -7.77 16.84 -10.30
C SER A 93 -9.08 16.94 -11.07
N GLY A 94 -9.99 17.82 -10.63
CA GLY A 94 -11.27 18.08 -11.33
C GLY A 94 -12.30 16.95 -11.23
N GLY A 95 -12.06 15.93 -10.41
CA GLY A 95 -12.92 14.76 -10.20
C GLY A 95 -12.17 13.66 -9.45
N ASP A 96 -12.74 12.46 -9.37
CA ASP A 96 -12.09 11.22 -8.93
C ASP A 96 -12.10 10.22 -10.11
N TRP A 97 -11.62 9.00 -9.89
CA TRP A 97 -11.48 7.94 -10.88
C TRP A 97 -12.75 7.63 -11.70
N ASN A 98 -13.94 7.94 -11.18
CA ASN A 98 -15.24 7.70 -11.81
C ASN A 98 -16.04 8.97 -12.15
N THR A 99 -15.48 10.16 -11.93
CA THR A 99 -16.17 11.44 -12.16
C THR A 99 -15.37 12.41 -13.03
N GLY A 100 -14.46 11.88 -13.86
CA GLY A 100 -13.68 12.68 -14.81
C GLY A 100 -12.40 13.28 -14.23
N GLY A 101 -11.88 12.72 -13.14
CA GLY A 101 -10.60 13.16 -12.57
C GLY A 101 -9.41 12.92 -13.50
N SER A 102 -8.41 13.80 -13.42
CA SER A 102 -7.21 13.81 -14.28
C SER A 102 -5.92 14.03 -13.49
N CYS A 103 -4.79 13.67 -14.10
CA CYS A 103 -3.41 13.74 -13.60
C CYS A 103 -2.38 13.87 -14.73
N ASP A 104 -2.75 14.43 -15.89
CA ASP A 104 -1.83 14.71 -17.01
C ASP A 104 -1.03 16.01 -16.84
N ASN A 105 -0.78 16.45 -15.61
CA ASN A 105 0.05 17.63 -15.36
C ASN A 105 1.48 17.33 -15.82
N THR A 106 2.03 18.17 -16.69
CA THR A 106 3.42 18.08 -17.14
C THR A 106 4.37 18.89 -16.27
N THR A 107 3.85 19.79 -15.44
CA THR A 107 4.61 20.55 -14.44
C THR A 107 4.14 20.09 -13.06
N PRO A 108 5.05 19.63 -12.17
CA PRO A 108 4.65 19.21 -10.83
C PRO A 108 3.96 20.37 -10.12
N ARG A 109 2.76 20.14 -9.57
CA ARG A 109 2.05 21.19 -8.81
C ARG A 109 2.74 21.52 -7.49
N TYR A 110 3.68 20.68 -7.10
CA TYR A 110 4.40 20.74 -5.84
C TYR A 110 5.89 21.06 -6.04
N VAL A 111 6.30 21.61 -7.20
CA VAL A 111 7.68 22.12 -7.38
C VAL A 111 8.04 23.07 -6.24
N GLY A 112 9.16 22.80 -5.56
CA GLY A 112 9.66 23.60 -4.44
C GLY A 112 8.92 23.38 -3.12
N LYS A 113 7.96 22.44 -3.05
CA LYS A 113 7.35 22.04 -1.77
C LYS A 113 8.17 20.94 -1.13
N GLU A 114 8.58 21.20 0.10
CA GLU A 114 9.28 20.24 0.93
C GLU A 114 8.29 19.35 1.69
N VAL A 115 8.69 18.10 1.87
CA VAL A 115 8.03 17.22 2.84
C VAL A 115 8.56 17.61 4.22
N VAL A 116 7.81 18.46 4.92
CA VAL A 116 8.18 18.96 6.26
C VAL A 116 7.72 18.01 7.37
N GLU A 117 6.88 17.04 7.05
CA GLU A 117 6.36 16.07 8.00
C GLU A 117 7.43 15.04 8.38
N ALA A 118 7.94 15.13 9.60
CA ALA A 118 8.85 14.12 10.17
C ALA A 118 8.17 12.77 10.49
N VAL A 119 6.84 12.71 10.40
CA VAL A 119 6.02 11.55 10.77
C VAL A 119 5.15 11.15 9.60
N SER A 120 5.15 9.85 9.26
CA SER A 120 4.30 9.32 8.19
C SER A 120 2.82 9.69 8.37
N SER A 121 2.24 10.26 7.32
CA SER A 121 0.81 10.51 7.17
C SER A 121 -0.02 9.22 7.02
N ASP A 122 0.61 8.07 6.74
CA ASP A 122 -0.04 6.77 6.81
C ASP A 122 -0.04 6.21 8.24
N HIS A 123 -0.94 6.75 9.06
CA HIS A 123 -1.04 6.39 10.48
C HIS A 123 -1.30 4.91 10.72
N VAL A 124 -2.00 4.22 9.80
CA VAL A 124 -2.30 2.79 9.95
C VAL A 124 -1.02 1.98 9.81
N SER A 125 -0.28 2.16 8.71
CA SER A 125 0.99 1.45 8.48
C SER A 125 2.01 1.79 9.58
N ARG A 126 2.13 3.07 9.93
CA ARG A 126 3.02 3.53 11.01
C ARG A 126 2.69 2.90 12.35
N SER A 127 1.40 2.87 12.73
CA SER A 127 0.98 2.31 14.02
C SER A 127 1.19 0.80 14.09
N ALA A 128 0.99 0.09 12.97
CA ALA A 128 1.15 -1.36 12.91
C ALA A 128 2.60 -1.82 13.12
N VAL A 129 3.56 -1.08 12.58
CA VAL A 129 4.98 -1.43 12.73
C VAL A 129 5.61 -0.92 14.03
N ARG A 130 4.95 0.01 14.74
CA ARG A 130 5.52 0.66 15.91
C ARG A 130 5.77 -0.35 17.03
N GLY A 131 7.02 -0.43 17.48
CA GLY A 131 7.44 -1.39 18.52
C GLY A 131 7.69 -2.81 18.00
N THR A 132 7.70 -2.99 16.68
CA THR A 132 8.02 -4.28 16.03
C THR A 132 9.40 -4.20 15.35
N GLY A 133 9.94 -5.36 14.95
CA GLY A 133 11.12 -5.45 14.10
C GLY A 133 10.85 -5.23 12.60
N VAL A 134 9.58 -5.05 12.20
CA VAL A 134 9.22 -4.72 10.82
C VAL A 134 9.48 -3.22 10.59
N LYS A 135 10.27 -2.88 9.58
CA LYS A 135 10.60 -1.48 9.25
C LYS A 135 9.48 -0.83 8.45
N LEU A 136 9.23 0.47 8.66
CA LEU A 136 8.36 1.25 7.78
C LEU A 136 9.19 1.72 6.57
N LEU A 137 8.81 1.28 5.37
CA LEU A 137 9.27 1.91 4.13
C LEU A 137 8.31 3.06 3.80
N ASP A 138 8.61 4.24 4.35
CA ASP A 138 7.74 5.42 4.27
C ASP A 138 7.92 6.16 2.94
N ILE A 139 6.99 5.93 2.04
CA ILE A 139 6.98 6.53 0.70
C ILE A 139 5.89 7.60 0.54
N THR A 140 5.01 7.78 1.54
CA THR A 140 3.74 8.48 1.34
C THR A 140 3.99 9.93 0.99
N SER A 141 4.67 10.66 1.88
CA SER A 141 4.80 12.11 1.74
C SER A 141 5.73 12.50 0.60
N LEU A 142 6.82 11.76 0.36
CA LEU A 142 7.69 12.00 -0.82
C LEU A 142 6.95 11.77 -2.13
N SER A 143 6.01 10.82 -2.18
CA SER A 143 5.24 10.54 -3.39
C SER A 143 4.10 11.54 -3.57
N SER A 144 3.60 12.14 -2.49
CA SER A 144 2.50 13.13 -2.53
C SER A 144 2.88 14.44 -3.20
N VAL A 145 4.17 14.71 -3.37
CA VAL A 145 4.67 15.90 -4.10
C VAL A 145 5.02 15.58 -5.55
N ARG A 146 4.72 14.38 -6.04
CA ARG A 146 5.09 13.89 -7.37
C ARG A 146 3.87 13.66 -8.25
N ASP A 147 2.93 14.59 -8.29
CA ASP A 147 1.67 14.41 -9.02
C ASP A 147 1.85 14.17 -10.53
N GLU A 148 2.96 14.64 -11.10
CA GLU A 148 3.35 14.46 -12.50
C GLU A 148 3.84 13.04 -12.84
N GLY A 149 4.13 12.19 -11.83
CA GLY A 149 4.71 10.87 -12.03
C GLY A 149 3.72 9.78 -12.48
N HIS A 150 2.42 10.10 -12.58
CA HIS A 150 1.37 9.13 -12.89
C HIS A 150 1.31 8.76 -14.37
N ILE A 151 0.83 7.54 -14.66
CA ILE A 151 0.60 7.05 -16.03
C ILE A 151 -0.42 7.93 -16.76
N SER A 152 -1.43 8.42 -16.05
CA SER A 152 -2.49 9.26 -16.61
C SER A 152 -3.17 8.57 -17.80
N ARG A 153 -3.21 9.20 -18.97
CA ARG A 153 -3.79 8.68 -20.22
C ARG A 153 -2.80 7.84 -21.04
N TYR A 154 -1.54 7.74 -20.63
CA TYR A 154 -0.47 7.11 -21.42
C TYR A 154 -0.39 5.60 -21.16
N THR A 155 -1.52 4.90 -21.35
CA THR A 155 -1.62 3.44 -21.19
C THR A 155 -2.25 2.79 -22.41
N LEU A 156 -1.84 1.56 -22.73
CA LEU A 156 -2.39 0.76 -23.84
C LEU A 156 -3.90 0.51 -23.70
N THR A 157 -4.43 0.59 -22.48
CA THR A 157 -5.86 0.35 -22.19
C THR A 157 -6.63 1.65 -21.95
N ALA A 158 -6.07 2.80 -22.36
CA ALA A 158 -6.66 4.11 -22.15
C ALA A 158 -8.04 4.18 -22.81
N LYS A 159 -9.01 4.73 -22.06
CA LYS A 159 -10.36 5.02 -22.56
C LYS A 159 -10.56 6.53 -22.54
N PRO A 160 -11.25 7.12 -23.53
CA PRO A 160 -11.60 8.52 -23.49
C PRO A 160 -12.25 8.90 -22.15
N GLY A 161 -11.74 9.95 -21.51
CA GLY A 161 -12.25 10.44 -20.22
C GLY A 161 -11.82 9.63 -18.99
N VAL A 162 -10.96 8.62 -19.12
CA VAL A 162 -10.41 7.83 -18.00
C VAL A 162 -8.90 8.00 -17.93
N GLN A 163 -8.40 8.42 -16.77
CA GLN A 163 -6.95 8.51 -16.50
C GLN A 163 -6.56 7.63 -15.32
N ASP A 164 -5.37 7.03 -15.41
CA ASP A 164 -4.77 6.26 -14.33
C ASP A 164 -3.92 7.16 -13.43
N CYS A 165 -4.54 7.64 -12.37
CA CYS A 165 -3.90 8.49 -11.35
C CYS A 165 -3.56 7.72 -10.07
N LEU A 166 -3.44 6.38 -10.18
CA LEU A 166 -3.04 5.49 -9.09
C LEU A 166 -1.66 4.89 -9.37
N HIS A 167 -1.41 4.50 -10.61
CA HIS A 167 -0.16 3.89 -11.03
C HIS A 167 0.83 4.92 -11.55
N TRP A 168 2.10 4.54 -11.54
CA TRP A 168 3.24 5.41 -11.82
C TRP A 168 3.91 5.00 -13.13
N CYS A 169 4.43 5.96 -13.87
CA CYS A 169 5.35 5.70 -14.99
C CYS A 169 6.63 5.01 -14.49
N LEU A 170 7.23 4.21 -15.38
CA LEU A 170 8.58 3.65 -15.19
C LEU A 170 9.46 4.04 -16.40
N PRO A 171 10.70 4.52 -16.19
CA PRO A 171 11.30 4.87 -14.91
C PRO A 171 10.55 6.04 -14.22
N GLY A 172 10.61 6.12 -12.88
CA GLY A 172 9.85 7.11 -12.12
C GLY A 172 9.87 6.94 -10.60
N VAL A 173 8.81 7.43 -9.95
CA VAL A 173 8.68 7.45 -8.48
C VAL A 173 8.93 6.09 -7.80
N PRO A 174 8.50 4.93 -8.36
CA PRO A 174 8.83 3.63 -7.78
C PRO A 174 10.33 3.29 -7.73
N ASP A 175 11.15 3.89 -8.60
CA ASP A 175 12.60 3.68 -8.59
C ASP A 175 13.20 4.29 -7.31
N THR A 176 12.77 5.50 -6.94
CA THR A 176 13.14 6.13 -5.66
C THR A 176 12.71 5.29 -4.46
N TRP A 177 11.55 4.62 -4.51
CA TRP A 177 11.14 3.71 -3.42
C TRP A 177 12.11 2.54 -3.27
N ASN A 178 12.59 2.00 -4.40
CA ASN A 178 13.56 0.91 -4.42
C ASN A 178 14.94 1.37 -3.95
N GLU A 179 15.37 2.58 -4.31
CA GLU A 179 16.62 3.16 -3.80
C GLU A 179 16.60 3.30 -2.27
N ILE A 180 15.49 3.79 -1.71
CA ILE A 180 15.29 3.90 -0.25
C ILE A 180 15.26 2.52 0.40
N LEU A 181 14.62 1.53 -0.23
CA LEU A 181 14.60 0.15 0.25
C LEU A 181 16.02 -0.42 0.29
N VAL A 182 16.77 -0.33 -0.82
CA VAL A 182 18.14 -0.85 -0.93
C VAL A 182 19.06 -0.20 0.09
N ALA A 183 18.95 1.12 0.32
CA ALA A 183 19.71 1.82 1.35
C ALA A 183 19.44 1.33 2.78
N GLN A 184 18.29 0.69 3.03
CA GLN A 184 17.91 0.15 4.33
C GLN A 184 18.15 -1.36 4.48
N ILE A 185 18.41 -2.05 3.37
CA ILE A 185 18.80 -3.46 3.38
C ILE A 185 20.25 -3.54 3.88
N LYS A 186 20.48 -4.45 4.83
CA LYS A 186 21.82 -4.72 5.40
C LYS A 186 22.38 -6.03 4.90
#